data_AF-A0A519T5L3-F1
#
_entry.id   AF-A0A519T5L3-F1
#
_cell.length_a   1.000
_cell.length_b   1.000
_cell.length_c   1.000
_cell.angle_alpha   90.00
_cell.angle_beta   90.00
_cell.angle_gamma   90.00
#
_symmetry.space_group_name_H-M   'P 1'
#
loop_
_entity.id
_entity.type
_entity.pdbx_description
1 polymer ?
#
loop_
_entity_poly.entity_id
_entity_poly.type
_entity_poly.pdbx_seq_one_letter_code
_entity_poly.pdbx_strand_id
1 'polypeptide(L)'
;MSMLANLSEFLNDPEFQQQIQAQLRWEAAEYNTCLTYQDAQGRHLVEYPGSGQLYEQTEDRQLVLLSVAGQAVAPVAPISWTEAKQRQAPK
;
A
#
# COMPACT_ATOMS: atom_id res chain seq x y z
N MET A 1 24.24 -20.49 -18.10
CA MET A 1 23.21 -19.97 -17.19
C MET A 1 22.30 -19.05 -17.99
N SER A 2 20.99 -19.31 -17.99
CA SER A 2 20.03 -18.55 -18.80
C SER A 2 19.78 -17.17 -18.20
N MET A 3 19.67 -16.15 -19.05
CA MET A 3 19.42 -14.74 -18.68
C MET A 3 18.21 -14.56 -17.73
N LEU A 4 17.23 -15.46 -17.82
CA LEU A 4 16.04 -15.49 -16.96
C LEU A 4 16.35 -15.86 -15.51
N ALA A 5 17.36 -16.71 -15.25
CA ALA A 5 17.77 -17.06 -13.89
C ALA A 5 18.42 -15.85 -13.20
N ASN A 6 19.33 -15.16 -13.90
CA ASN A 6 19.97 -13.94 -13.40
C ASN A 6 18.96 -12.81 -13.15
N LEU A 7 17.91 -12.70 -13.99
CA LEU A 7 16.84 -11.73 -13.76
C LEU A 7 16.03 -12.06 -12.50
N SER A 8 15.71 -13.33 -12.28
CA SER A 8 15.00 -13.74 -11.07
C SER A 8 15.81 -13.52 -9.79
N GLU A 9 17.13 -13.75 -9.83
CA GLU A 9 18.02 -13.46 -8.70
C GLU A 9 18.06 -11.97 -8.40
N PHE A 10 18.17 -11.12 -9.42
CA PHE A 10 18.14 -9.67 -9.25
C PHE A 10 16.79 -9.14 -8.73
N LEU A 11 15.68 -9.67 -9.23
CA LEU A 11 14.36 -9.28 -8.74
C LEU A 11 14.12 -9.71 -7.28
N ASN A 12 14.74 -10.80 -6.83
CA ASN A 12 14.63 -11.25 -5.44
C ASN A 12 15.69 -10.63 -4.51
N ASP A 13 16.55 -9.76 -5.03
CA ASP A 13 17.55 -9.07 -4.22
C ASP A 13 16.85 -8.13 -3.20
N PRO A 14 17.17 -8.26 -1.89
CA PRO A 14 16.50 -7.51 -0.85
C PRO A 14 16.79 -6.01 -0.89
N GLU A 15 17.95 -5.57 -1.42
CA GLU A 15 18.24 -4.14 -1.59
C GLU A 15 17.43 -3.58 -2.74
N PHE A 16 17.36 -4.29 -3.87
CA PHE A 16 16.55 -3.90 -5.01
C PHE A 16 15.05 -3.81 -4.66
N GLN A 17 14.53 -4.82 -3.96
CA GLN A 17 13.14 -4.83 -3.48
C GLN A 17 12.84 -3.62 -2.59
N GLN A 18 13.75 -3.27 -1.67
CA GLN A 18 13.58 -2.08 -0.82
C GLN A 18 13.61 -0.78 -1.63
N GLN A 19 14.52 -0.67 -2.61
CA GLN A 19 14.61 0.51 -3.46
C GLN A 19 13.34 0.70 -4.30
N ILE A 20 12.83 -0.36 -4.93
CA ILE A 20 11.59 -0.30 -5.71
C ILE A 20 10.41 0.02 -4.81
N GLN A 21 10.30 -0.59 -3.63
CA GLN A 21 9.21 -0.26 -2.68
C GLN A 21 9.26 1.21 -2.25
N ALA A 22 10.45 1.73 -1.94
CA ALA A 22 10.63 3.14 -1.60
C ALA A 22 10.24 4.06 -2.76
N GLN A 23 10.64 3.73 -3.98
CA GLN A 23 10.30 4.49 -5.18
C GLN A 23 8.78 4.49 -5.43
N LEU A 24 8.12 3.34 -5.35
CA LEU A 24 6.68 3.21 -5.53
C LEU A 24 5.91 4.00 -4.47
N ARG A 25 6.36 3.98 -3.21
CA ARG A 25 5.75 4.77 -2.13
C ARG A 25 5.92 6.27 -2.36
N TRP A 26 7.10 6.70 -2.77
CA TRP A 26 7.38 8.09 -3.08
C TRP A 26 6.51 8.59 -4.25
N GLU A 27 6.47 7.83 -5.34
CA GLU A 27 5.65 8.15 -6.51
C GLU A 27 4.15 8.16 -6.16
N ALA A 28 3.70 7.20 -5.34
CA ALA A 28 2.32 7.17 -4.90
C ALA A 28 1.95 8.38 -4.02
N ALA A 29 2.86 8.84 -3.17
CA ALA A 29 2.69 10.07 -2.41
C ALA A 29 2.65 11.31 -3.31
N GLU A 30 3.58 11.41 -4.27
CA GLU A 30 3.66 12.54 -5.20
C GLU A 30 2.38 12.71 -6.03
N TYR A 31 1.85 11.60 -6.55
CA TYR A 31 0.64 11.60 -7.38
C TYR A 31 -0.67 11.43 -6.61
N ASN A 32 -0.64 11.49 -5.27
CA ASN A 32 -1.82 11.29 -4.41
C ASN A 32 -2.60 10.01 -4.76
N THR A 33 -1.88 8.93 -5.06
CA THR A 33 -2.44 7.61 -5.35
C THR A 33 -2.15 6.65 -4.20
N CYS A 34 -2.61 5.41 -4.32
CA CYS A 34 -2.46 4.36 -3.33
C CYS A 34 -1.74 3.15 -3.89
N LEU A 35 -1.10 2.41 -2.99
CA LEU A 35 -0.55 1.08 -3.26
C LEU A 35 -1.53 0.03 -2.73
N THR A 36 -1.78 -1.00 -3.52
CA THR A 36 -2.64 -2.13 -3.15
C THR A 36 -1.86 -3.43 -3.24
N TYR A 37 -1.84 -4.22 -2.17
CA TYR A 37 -1.10 -5.48 -2.13
C TYR A 37 -1.74 -6.45 -1.13
N GLN A 38 -1.41 -7.73 -1.23
CA GLN A 38 -1.75 -8.71 -0.20
C GLN A 38 -0.60 -8.86 0.79
N ASP A 39 -0.91 -8.90 2.08
CA ASP A 39 0.09 -9.23 3.09
C ASP A 39 0.34 -10.74 3.19
N ALA A 40 1.30 -11.14 4.04
CA ALA A 40 1.62 -12.55 4.27
C ALA A 40 0.47 -13.34 4.92
N GLN A 41 -0.55 -12.67 5.46
CA GLN A 41 -1.74 -13.28 6.04
C GLN A 41 -2.88 -13.40 5.02
N GLY A 42 -2.68 -12.92 3.78
CA GLY A 42 -3.69 -12.92 2.72
C GLY A 42 -4.68 -11.76 2.79
N ARG A 43 -4.44 -10.75 3.63
CA ARG A 43 -5.31 -9.57 3.72
C ARG A 43 -5.00 -8.61 2.59
N HIS A 44 -6.04 -8.07 1.97
CA HIS A 44 -5.89 -7.02 0.98
C HIS A 44 -5.67 -5.68 1.68
N LEU A 45 -4.51 -5.09 1.48
CA LEU A 45 -4.13 -3.82 2.08
C LEU A 45 -4.11 -2.70 1.04
N VAL A 46 -4.49 -1.50 1.50
CA VAL A 46 -4.49 -0.27 0.72
C VAL A 46 -3.70 0.77 1.50
N GLU A 47 -2.50 1.06 1.04
CA GLU A 47 -1.61 2.05 1.62
C GLU A 47 -1.75 3.36 0.84
N TYR A 48 -1.89 4.47 1.57
CA TYR A 48 -1.84 5.83 1.04
C TYR A 48 -0.57 6.52 1.59
N PRO A 49 0.56 6.42 0.88
CA PRO A 49 1.84 6.91 1.39
C PRO A 49 1.85 8.42 1.66
N GLY A 50 1.11 9.21 0.86
CA GLY A 50 1.01 10.67 1.04
C GLY A 50 0.40 11.11 2.38
N SER A 51 -0.52 10.32 2.94
CA SER A 51 -1.14 10.59 4.25
C SER A 51 -0.68 9.61 5.35
N GLY A 52 0.12 8.61 4.99
CA GLY A 52 0.55 7.53 5.87
C GLY A 52 -0.58 6.61 6.34
N GLN A 53 -1.74 6.63 5.67
CA GLN A 53 -2.89 5.80 6.06
C GLN A 53 -2.78 4.41 5.47
N LEU A 54 -3.09 3.39 6.27
CA LEU A 54 -3.16 2.00 5.85
C LEU A 54 -4.54 1.45 6.17
N TYR A 55 -5.19 0.89 5.15
CA TYR A 55 -6.50 0.27 5.26
C TYR A 55 -6.43 -1.21 4.92
N GLU A 56 -7.31 -1.98 5.53
CA GLU A 56 -7.68 -3.31 5.09
C GLU A 56 -8.92 -3.23 4.21
N GLN A 57 -8.87 -3.84 3.03
CA GLN A 57 -10.02 -4.01 2.16
C GLN A 57 -10.73 -5.32 2.50
N THR A 58 -11.97 -5.18 2.94
CA THR A 58 -12.91 -6.27 3.18
C THR A 58 -13.50 -6.80 1.87
N GLU A 59 -14.12 -7.99 1.93
CA GLU A 59 -14.76 -8.64 0.78
C GLU A 59 -15.84 -7.76 0.12
N ASP A 60 -16.56 -6.95 0.91
CA ASP A 60 -17.55 -5.99 0.46
C ASP A 60 -16.96 -4.70 -0.14
N ARG A 61 -15.66 -4.68 -0.44
CA ARG A 61 -14.90 -3.51 -0.95
C ARG A 61 -14.91 -2.31 0.01
N GLN A 62 -15.18 -2.54 1.29
CA GLN A 62 -15.06 -1.51 2.31
C GLN A 62 -13.65 -1.48 2.89
N LEU A 63 -13.23 -0.29 3.33
CA LEU A 63 -11.91 -0.03 3.88
C LEU A 63 -11.99 0.20 5.39
N VAL A 64 -11.28 -0.63 6.14
CA VAL A 64 -11.12 -0.51 7.60
C VAL A 64 -9.75 0.09 7.88
N LEU A 65 -9.70 1.23 8.57
CA LEU A 65 -8.42 1.88 8.89
C LEU A 65 -7.66 1.07 9.93
N LEU A 66 -6.44 0.64 9.59
CA LEU A 66 -5.56 -0.12 10.49
C LEU A 66 -4.55 0.80 11.19
N SER A 67 -3.96 1.74 10.45
CA SER A 67 -2.96 2.65 11.00
C SER A 67 -2.89 3.98 10.26
N VAL A 68 -2.35 4.99 10.94
CA VAL A 68 -2.00 6.30 10.38
C VAL A 68 -0.58 6.64 10.79
N ALA A 69 0.27 6.96 9.82
CA ALA A 69 1.70 7.26 10.04
C ALA A 69 2.44 6.19 10.86
N GLY A 70 2.10 4.92 10.62
CA GLY A 70 2.68 3.78 11.34
C GLY A 70 2.14 3.54 12.76
N GLN A 71 1.19 4.36 13.23
CA GLN A 71 0.52 4.16 14.51
C GLN A 71 -0.79 3.42 14.30
N ALA A 72 -0.96 2.29 15.00
CA ALA A 72 -2.21 1.55 15.00
C ALA A 72 -3.34 2.43 15.55
N VAL A 73 -4.51 2.37 14.90
CA VAL A 73 -5.70 3.11 15.35
C VAL A 73 -6.73 2.18 15.96
N ALA A 74 -7.59 2.75 16.80
CA ALA A 74 -8.77 2.04 17.26
C ALA A 74 -9.70 1.70 16.07
N PRO A 75 -10.50 0.63 16.16
CA PRO A 75 -11.44 0.28 15.10
C PRO A 75 -12.38 1.44 14.82
N VAL A 76 -12.39 1.89 13.57
CA VAL A 76 -13.33 2.91 13.08
C VAL A 76 -14.33 2.26 12.14
N ALA A 77 -15.47 2.92 11.93
CA ALA A 77 -16.46 2.45 10.96
C ALA A 77 -15.81 2.31 9.57
N PRO A 78 -16.07 1.21 8.86
CA PRO A 78 -15.56 1.01 7.51
C PRO A 78 -16.13 2.08 6.57
N ILE A 79 -15.30 2.52 5.62
CA ILE A 79 -15.69 3.51 4.60
C ILE A 79 -15.60 2.89 3.22
N SER A 80 -16.34 3.42 2.25
CA SER A 80 -16.17 3.00 0.86
C SER A 80 -14.84 3.50 0.28
N TRP A 81 -14.36 2.83 -0.76
CA TRP A 81 -13.18 3.25 -1.51
C TRP A 81 -13.28 4.70 -2.04
N THR A 82 -14.47 5.10 -2.48
CA THR A 82 -14.74 6.44 -3.00
C THR A 82 -14.56 7.50 -1.91
N GLU A 83 -15.08 7.23 -0.71
CA GLU A 83 -14.92 8.13 0.44
C GLU A 83 -13.46 8.22 0.88
N ALA A 84 -12.72 7.11 0.88
CA ALA A 84 -11.29 7.13 1.19
C ALA A 84 -10.54 8.03 0.21
N LYS A 85 -10.75 7.88 -1.10
CA LYS A 85 -10.13 8.75 -2.12
C LYS A 85 -10.47 10.23 -1.93
N GLN A 86 -11.72 10.56 -1.59
CA GLN A 86 -12.10 11.96 -1.32
C GLN A 86 -11.36 12.55 -0.12
N ARG A 87 -11.08 11.74 0.92
CA ARG A 87 -10.32 12.18 2.10
C ARG A 87 -8.84 12.42 1.83
N GLN A 88 -8.30 11.86 0.75
CA GLN A 88 -6.92 12.07 0.31
C GLN A 88 -6.75 13.28 -0.62
N ALA A 89 -7.84 13.85 -1.12
CA ALA A 89 -7.74 14.98 -2.04
C ALA A 89 -7.15 16.21 -1.31
N PRO A 90 -6.15 16.89 -1.90
CA PRO A 90 -5.66 18.15 -1.34
C PRO A 90 -6.81 19.17 -1.31
N LYS A 91 -6.87 19.96 -0.23
CA LYS A 91 -7.76 21.13 -0.13
C LYS A 91 -7.30 22.27 -1.03
#